data_AF-A0A963F773-F1
#
_entry.id   AF-A0A963F773-F1
#
_cell.length_a   1.000
_cell.length_b   1.000
_cell.length_c   1.000
_cell.angle_alpha   90.00
_cell.angle_beta   90.00
_cell.angle_gamma   90.00
#
_symmetry.space_group_name_H-M   'P 1'
#
loop_
_entity.id
_entity.type
_entity.pdbx_description
1 polymer ?
#
loop_
_entity_poly.entity_id
_entity_poly.type
_entity_poly.pdbx_seq_one_letter_code
_entity_poly.pdbx_strand_id
1 'polypeptide(L)'
;MILVLLLLLTSACSTLAPQPAAGSRSITPNQVSRHMRSPESAPVEWGGVIVSLENLSNTTELEIIAYPLTHSGQPDTDEPPEGRFIAVNGGYLERADYARGRQVTVSGRIDRLRKGKVGQADYLFPVLLTQEIRLWPKEYGSSLTPRFNFGFGFGSGGSRSGGVGVGIGF
;
A
#
# COMPACT_ATOMS: atom_id res chain seq x y z
N MET A 1 23.10 44.91 -19.00
CA MET A 1 23.54 44.45 -17.66
C MET A 1 22.41 44.06 -16.70
N ILE A 2 21.11 44.30 -17.00
CA ILE A 2 20.01 43.89 -16.11
C ILE A 2 19.39 42.51 -16.47
N LEU A 3 19.58 42.05 -17.71
CA LEU A 3 19.00 40.80 -18.21
C LEU A 3 19.75 39.55 -17.71
N VAL A 4 21.02 39.68 -17.33
CA VAL A 4 21.86 38.55 -16.86
C VAL A 4 21.56 38.20 -15.39
N LEU A 5 21.02 39.14 -14.62
CA LEU A 5 20.75 38.94 -13.19
C LEU A 5 19.45 38.13 -12.94
N LEU A 6 18.53 38.08 -13.91
CA LEU A 6 17.23 37.40 -13.76
C LEU A 6 17.29 35.89 -14.01
N LEU A 7 18.36 35.39 -14.65
CA LEU A 7 18.54 33.96 -14.95
C LEU A 7 19.10 33.15 -13.77
N LEU A 8 19.60 33.78 -12.71
CA LEU A 8 20.20 33.08 -11.57
C LEU A 8 19.19 32.67 -10.46
N LEU A 9 17.90 33.00 -10.60
CA LEU A 9 16.89 32.71 -9.57
C LEU A 9 16.08 31.43 -9.80
N THR A 10 16.43 30.57 -10.77
CA THR A 10 15.69 29.32 -11.05
C THR A 10 16.42 28.04 -10.65
N SER A 11 17.35 28.12 -9.68
CA SER A 11 17.92 26.94 -9.03
C SER A 11 16.95 26.36 -8.00
N ALA A 12 15.79 25.88 -8.45
CA ALA A 12 14.88 25.07 -7.64
C ALA A 12 15.50 23.67 -7.49
N CYS A 13 16.46 23.54 -6.57
CA CYS A 13 17.01 22.25 -6.19
C CYS A 13 15.92 21.51 -5.41
N SER A 14 15.10 20.74 -6.12
CA SER A 14 14.19 19.77 -5.52
C SER A 14 15.07 18.73 -4.84
N THR A 15 15.40 18.98 -3.58
CA THR A 15 16.18 18.03 -2.78
C THR A 15 15.25 16.85 -2.53
N LEU A 16 15.30 15.88 -3.44
CA LEU A 16 14.65 14.60 -3.26
C LEU A 16 15.31 13.99 -2.02
N ALA A 17 14.58 13.99 -0.90
CA ALA A 17 15.06 13.38 0.32
C ALA A 17 15.55 11.96 -0.01
N PRO A 18 16.67 11.50 0.58
CA PRO A 18 17.14 10.14 0.35
C PRO A 18 15.99 9.18 0.70
N GLN A 19 15.36 8.61 -0.32
CA GLN A 19 14.34 7.60 -0.09
C GLN A 19 15.09 6.41 0.52
N PRO A 20 14.66 5.90 1.70
CA PRO A 20 15.30 4.73 2.27
C PRO A 20 15.33 3.65 1.19
N ALA A 21 16.51 3.07 0.97
CA ALA A 21 16.70 2.07 -0.08
C ALA A 21 15.63 0.99 0.10
N ALA A 22 14.78 0.82 -0.91
CA ALA A 22 13.76 -0.22 -0.93
C ALA A 22 14.44 -1.54 -0.56
N GLY A 23 13.95 -2.19 0.50
CA GLY A 23 14.53 -3.44 0.97
C GLY A 23 14.50 -4.50 -0.14
N SER A 24 15.30 -5.54 0.00
CA SER A 24 15.30 -6.63 -0.97
C SER A 24 13.92 -7.28 -1.07
N ARG A 25 13.43 -7.44 -2.31
CA ARG A 25 12.19 -8.17 -2.64
C ARG A 25 12.43 -9.61 -3.09
N SER A 26 13.69 -10.06 -3.11
CA SER A 26 14.06 -11.36 -3.68
C SER A 26 13.73 -12.56 -2.77
N ILE A 27 13.51 -12.31 -1.48
CA ILE A 27 13.27 -13.33 -0.47
C ILE A 27 11.84 -13.17 0.04
N THR A 28 11.09 -14.27 0.08
CA THR A 28 9.70 -14.28 0.55
C THR A 28 9.58 -14.74 2.01
N PRO A 29 8.50 -14.37 2.74
CA PRO A 29 8.28 -14.86 4.11
C PRO A 29 8.26 -16.38 4.22
N ASN A 30 7.64 -17.07 3.27
CA ASN A 30 7.59 -18.54 3.27
C ASN A 30 9.00 -19.15 3.12
N GLN A 31 9.85 -18.58 2.28
CA GLN A 31 11.26 -19.02 2.17
C GLN A 31 12.01 -18.85 3.50
N VAL A 32 11.87 -17.71 4.17
CA VAL A 32 12.52 -17.46 5.48
C VAL A 32 12.03 -18.45 6.54
N SER A 33 10.72 -18.71 6.58
CA SER A 33 10.13 -19.65 7.55
C SER A 33 10.62 -21.09 7.37
N ARG A 34 10.84 -21.54 6.12
CA ARG A 34 11.23 -22.93 5.80
C ARG A 34 12.71 -23.21 6.03
N HIS A 35 13.58 -22.24 5.73
CA HIS A 35 15.02 -22.48 5.72
C HIS A 35 15.70 -22.25 7.07
N MET A 36 14.98 -21.78 8.10
CA MET A 36 15.54 -21.39 9.42
C MET A 36 16.83 -20.56 9.33
N ARG A 37 17.08 -19.89 8.20
CA ARG A 37 18.20 -18.96 8.10
C ARG A 37 17.74 -17.68 8.76
N SER A 38 18.43 -17.29 9.83
CA SER A 38 18.43 -15.89 10.23
C SER A 38 18.81 -15.11 8.97
N PRO A 39 17.89 -14.33 8.40
CA PRO A 39 18.10 -13.72 7.11
C PRO A 39 19.20 -12.68 7.22
N GLU A 40 19.79 -12.41 6.07
CA GLU A 40 20.89 -11.48 5.88
C GLU A 40 20.62 -10.17 6.62
N SER A 41 21.69 -9.51 7.08
CA SER A 41 21.62 -8.22 7.76
C SER A 41 21.12 -7.07 6.86
N ALA A 42 20.56 -7.37 5.68
CA ALA A 42 19.97 -6.41 4.78
C ALA A 42 18.47 -6.23 5.07
N PRO A 43 17.93 -5.02 4.88
CA PRO A 43 16.49 -4.80 4.95
C PRO A 43 15.77 -5.51 3.79
N VAL A 44 14.55 -5.98 4.03
CA VAL A 44 13.63 -6.55 3.05
C VAL A 44 12.42 -5.65 2.88
N GLU A 45 11.74 -5.76 1.74
CA GLU A 45 10.47 -5.10 1.48
C GLU A 45 9.42 -6.17 1.15
N TRP A 46 8.44 -6.30 2.03
CA TRP A 46 7.32 -7.24 1.89
C TRP A 46 6.02 -6.48 1.95
N GLY A 47 5.05 -6.87 1.14
CA GLY A 47 3.71 -6.31 1.24
C GLY A 47 2.63 -7.36 1.19
N GLY A 48 1.44 -6.94 1.54
CA GLY A 48 0.32 -7.83 1.63
C GLY A 48 -0.91 -7.19 2.24
N VAL A 49 -1.79 -8.05 2.76
CA VAL A 49 -3.07 -7.65 3.35
C VAL A 49 -3.04 -7.87 4.86
N ILE A 50 -3.40 -6.85 5.63
CA ILE A 50 -3.47 -6.91 7.09
C ILE A 50 -4.60 -7.86 7.51
N VAL A 51 -4.26 -8.84 8.35
CA VAL A 51 -5.21 -9.82 8.92
C VAL A 51 -5.63 -9.41 10.33
N SER A 52 -4.69 -8.92 11.12
CA SER A 52 -4.88 -8.54 12.51
C SER A 52 -3.90 -7.45 12.92
N LEU A 53 -4.29 -6.68 13.94
CA LEU A 53 -3.47 -5.64 14.56
C LEU A 53 -3.62 -5.73 16.08
N GLU A 54 -2.49 -5.84 16.75
CA GLU A 54 -2.39 -5.88 18.21
C GLU A 54 -1.50 -4.73 18.71
N ASN A 55 -2.07 -3.88 19.56
CA ASN A 55 -1.33 -2.81 20.24
C ASN A 55 -0.82 -3.33 21.58
N LEU A 56 0.51 -3.40 21.72
CA LEU A 56 1.21 -3.72 22.96
C LEU A 56 1.63 -2.42 23.66
N SER A 57 2.26 -2.54 24.83
CA SER A 57 2.60 -1.38 25.67
C SER A 57 3.44 -0.30 24.95
N ASN A 58 4.37 -0.71 24.08
CA ASN A 58 5.31 0.19 23.39
C ASN A 58 5.43 -0.08 21.88
N THR A 59 4.71 -1.07 21.37
CA THR A 59 4.85 -1.54 19.99
C THR A 59 3.49 -1.94 19.44
N THR A 60 3.35 -1.88 18.12
CA THR A 60 2.20 -2.42 17.41
C THR A 60 2.64 -3.58 16.54
N GLU A 61 1.91 -4.68 16.60
CA GLU A 61 2.16 -5.85 15.76
C GLU A 61 1.06 -5.99 14.71
N LEU A 62 1.46 -6.10 13.45
CA LEU A 62 0.58 -6.37 12.31
C LEU A 62 0.86 -7.77 11.80
N GLU A 63 -0.17 -8.62 11.75
CA GLU A 63 -0.10 -9.89 11.02
C GLU A 63 -0.55 -9.66 9.59
N ILE A 64 0.31 -10.01 8.63
CA ILE A 64 0.11 -9.71 7.21
C ILE A 64 0.22 -11.01 6.40
N ILE A 65 -0.74 -11.26 5.51
CA ILE A 65 -0.59 -12.26 4.44
C ILE A 65 0.19 -11.60 3.33
N ALA A 66 1.38 -12.13 3.03
CA ALA A 66 2.24 -11.56 2.00
C ALA A 66 1.79 -11.97 0.60
N TYR A 67 1.97 -11.05 -0.33
CA TYR A 67 1.75 -11.24 -1.76
C TYR A 67 2.96 -10.69 -2.52
N PRO A 68 3.21 -11.18 -3.75
CA PRO A 68 4.22 -10.58 -4.61
C PRO A 68 3.97 -9.07 -4.76
N LEU A 69 5.04 -8.30 -4.82
CA LEU A 69 4.93 -6.86 -5.01
C LEU A 69 5.02 -6.52 -6.51
N THR A 70 4.10 -5.69 -6.99
CA THR A 70 4.22 -5.05 -8.30
C THR A 70 5.45 -4.15 -8.37
N HIS A 71 5.79 -3.65 -9.56
CA HIS A 71 6.90 -2.71 -9.71
C HIS A 71 6.76 -1.47 -8.81
N SER A 72 5.53 -0.99 -8.60
CA SER A 72 5.21 0.15 -7.71
C SER A 72 5.41 -0.14 -6.21
N GLY A 73 5.58 -1.42 -5.85
CA GLY A 73 5.60 -1.90 -4.48
C GLY A 73 4.21 -2.22 -3.93
N GLN A 74 3.13 -2.11 -4.71
CA GLN A 74 1.78 -2.51 -4.28
C GLN A 74 1.68 -4.04 -4.23
N PRO A 75 1.07 -4.63 -3.19
CA PRO A 75 0.81 -6.06 -3.14
C PRO A 75 -0.13 -6.48 -4.27
N ASP A 76 0.28 -7.47 -5.05
CA ASP A 76 -0.53 -8.05 -6.11
C ASP A 76 -1.40 -9.18 -5.53
N THR A 77 -2.65 -8.86 -5.20
CA THR A 77 -3.57 -9.82 -4.56
C THR A 77 -4.20 -10.82 -5.54
N ASP A 78 -3.95 -10.66 -6.84
CA ASP A 78 -4.37 -11.61 -7.87
C ASP A 78 -3.39 -12.80 -7.97
N GLU A 79 -2.17 -12.63 -7.46
CA GLU A 79 -1.16 -13.68 -7.36
C GLU A 79 -1.30 -14.54 -6.08
N PRO A 80 -0.76 -15.78 -6.07
CA PRO A 80 -0.78 -16.62 -4.88
C PRO A 80 -0.04 -16.00 -3.68
N PRO A 81 -0.53 -16.21 -2.43
CA PRO A 81 0.12 -15.67 -1.25
C PRO A 81 1.47 -16.33 -0.95
N GLU A 82 2.45 -15.51 -0.56
CA GLU A 82 3.84 -15.91 -0.30
C GLU A 82 4.12 -16.15 1.20
N GLY A 83 3.08 -16.51 1.95
CA GLY A 83 3.14 -16.82 3.37
C GLY A 83 2.59 -15.70 4.27
N ARG A 84 2.94 -15.74 5.55
CA ARG A 84 2.56 -14.74 6.54
C ARG A 84 3.77 -14.26 7.30
N PHE A 85 3.76 -12.99 7.69
CA PHE A 85 4.77 -12.41 8.55
C PHE A 85 4.13 -11.46 9.55
N ILE A 86 4.90 -11.11 10.57
CA ILE A 86 4.52 -10.12 11.57
C ILE A 86 5.40 -8.90 11.39
N ALA A 87 4.81 -7.74 11.14
CA ALA A 87 5.51 -6.47 11.20
C ALA A 87 5.37 -5.86 12.60
N VAL A 88 6.48 -5.61 13.27
CA VAL A 88 6.54 -4.94 14.57
C VAL A 88 6.93 -3.50 14.34
N ASN A 89 6.04 -2.58 14.68
CA ASN A 89 6.25 -1.15 14.62
C ASN A 89 6.50 -0.58 16.02
N GLY A 90 7.44 0.35 16.13
CA GLY A 90 7.67 1.11 17.37
C GLY A 90 6.55 2.11 17.61
N GLY A 91 5.93 2.07 18.78
CA GLY A 91 4.80 2.92 19.13
C GLY A 91 3.45 2.41 18.63
N TYR A 92 2.45 3.29 18.70
CA TYR A 92 1.05 3.00 18.43
C TYR A 92 0.70 3.20 16.95
N LEU A 93 -0.05 2.26 16.36
CA LEU A 93 -0.75 2.45 15.09
C LEU A 93 -2.27 2.43 15.31
N GLU A 94 -2.96 3.37 14.68
CA GLU A 94 -4.41 3.49 14.78
C GLU A 94 -5.10 2.36 14.00
N ARG A 95 -5.99 1.63 14.67
CA ARG A 95 -6.68 0.47 14.08
C ARG A 95 -7.60 0.88 12.93
N ALA A 96 -8.15 2.09 12.96
CA ALA A 96 -8.99 2.60 11.87
C ALA A 96 -8.21 2.75 10.54
N ASP A 97 -6.94 3.14 10.61
CA ASP A 97 -6.08 3.34 9.43
C ASP A 97 -5.49 2.02 8.94
N TYR A 98 -5.04 1.19 9.88
CA TYR A 98 -4.43 -0.13 9.67
C TYR A 98 -5.45 -1.26 9.86
N ALA A 99 -6.68 -1.04 9.40
CA ALA A 99 -7.77 -1.99 9.53
C ALA A 99 -7.47 -3.32 8.81
N ARG A 100 -8.13 -4.39 9.24
CA ARG A 100 -8.12 -5.67 8.52
C ARG A 100 -8.57 -5.47 7.07
N GLY A 101 -7.88 -6.14 6.14
CA GLY A 101 -8.15 -6.04 4.70
C GLY A 101 -7.41 -4.90 4.01
N ARG A 102 -6.70 -4.03 4.74
CA ARG A 102 -5.89 -2.97 4.14
C ARG A 102 -4.64 -3.57 3.50
N GLN A 103 -4.35 -3.16 2.27
CA GLN A 103 -3.09 -3.43 1.60
C GLN A 103 -2.00 -2.54 2.16
N VAL A 104 -0.84 -3.14 2.45
CA VAL A 104 0.30 -2.47 3.06
C VAL A 104 1.59 -3.01 2.47
N THR A 105 2.61 -2.15 2.38
CA THR A 105 4.00 -2.54 2.11
C THR A 105 4.86 -2.12 3.27
N VAL A 106 5.71 -3.01 3.74
CA VAL A 106 6.55 -2.83 4.91
C VAL A 106 8.00 -3.09 4.52
N SER A 107 8.84 -2.09 4.74
CA SER A 107 10.30 -2.21 4.65
C SER A 107 10.87 -2.33 6.04
N GLY A 108 11.77 -3.29 6.24
CA GLY A 108 12.32 -3.53 7.57
C GLY A 108 13.39 -4.59 7.62
N ARG A 109 13.89 -4.86 8.81
CA ARG A 109 14.88 -5.92 9.05
C ARG A 109 14.19 -7.11 9.69
N ILE A 110 14.46 -8.30 9.20
CA ILE A 110 13.90 -9.49 9.84
C ILE A 110 14.72 -9.76 11.11
N ASP A 111 14.01 -9.88 12.23
CA ASP A 111 14.59 -9.98 13.56
C ASP A 111 14.67 -11.43 14.03
N ARG A 112 13.55 -12.16 13.94
CA ARG A 112 13.44 -13.52 14.44
C ARG A 112 12.35 -14.31 13.76
N LEU A 113 12.33 -15.61 14.02
CA LEU A 113 11.19 -16.48 13.72
C LEU A 113 10.37 -16.69 14.99
N ARG A 114 9.06 -16.45 14.93
CA ARG A 114 8.12 -16.63 16.05
C ARG A 114 7.13 -17.75 15.74
N LYS A 115 7.08 -18.75 16.61
CA LYS A 115 6.03 -19.77 16.57
C LYS A 115 4.70 -19.13 16.92
N GLY A 116 3.66 -19.50 16.20
CA GLY A 116 2.29 -19.09 16.47
C GLY A 116 1.31 -20.06 15.81
N LYS A 117 0.06 -19.62 15.65
CA LYS A 117 -0.97 -20.42 15.01
C LYS A 117 -1.66 -19.64 13.91
N VAL A 118 -2.02 -20.33 12.83
CA VAL A 118 -2.95 -19.85 11.81
C VAL A 118 -4.18 -20.74 11.90
N GLY A 119 -5.26 -20.21 12.46
CA GLY A 119 -6.37 -21.05 12.90
C GLY A 119 -5.90 -22.02 14.00
N GLN A 120 -5.92 -23.32 13.72
CA GLN A 120 -5.46 -24.36 14.65
C GLN A 120 -4.06 -24.91 14.31
N ALA A 121 -3.57 -24.64 13.10
CA ALA A 121 -2.30 -25.16 12.63
C ALA A 121 -1.13 -24.36 13.19
N ASP A 122 -0.07 -25.05 13.59
CA ASP A 122 1.18 -24.40 13.99
C ASP A 122 1.85 -23.75 12.79
N TYR A 123 2.35 -22.53 12.99
CA TYR A 123 2.98 -21.74 11.94
C TYR A 123 4.22 -21.03 12.49
N LEU A 124 5.23 -20.87 11.64
CA LEU A 124 6.46 -20.16 11.98
C LEU A 124 6.51 -18.84 11.22
N PHE A 125 6.25 -17.74 11.93
CA PHE A 125 6.20 -16.41 11.36
C PHE A 125 7.58 -15.76 11.35
N PRO A 126 8.07 -15.27 10.20
CA PRO A 126 9.10 -14.26 10.19
C PRO A 126 8.59 -12.98 10.86
N VAL A 127 9.38 -12.43 11.77
CA VAL A 127 9.10 -11.18 12.47
C VAL A 127 10.01 -10.10 11.89
N LEU A 128 9.39 -9.04 11.38
CA LEU A 128 10.02 -7.91 10.73
C LEU A 128 9.99 -6.70 11.66
N LEU A 129 11.14 -6.15 12.01
CA LEU A 129 11.25 -4.84 12.64
C LEU A 129 11.08 -3.77 11.57
N THR A 130 9.99 -3.03 11.70
CA THR A 130 9.55 -2.04 10.72
C THR A 130 10.50 -0.84 10.71
N GLN A 131 10.89 -0.42 9.51
CA GLN A 131 11.56 0.85 9.26
C GLN A 131 10.63 1.83 8.54
N GLU A 132 9.84 1.34 7.59
CA GLU A 132 8.83 2.12 6.88
C GLU A 132 7.59 1.28 6.64
N ILE A 133 6.41 1.90 6.78
CA ILE A 133 5.13 1.31 6.37
C ILE A 133 4.45 2.24 5.36
N ARG A 134 4.11 1.69 4.19
CA ARG A 134 3.30 2.33 3.18
C ARG A 134 1.91 1.72 3.16
N LEU A 135 0.89 2.52 3.46
CA LEU A 135 -0.51 2.14 3.27
C LEU A 135 -0.96 2.46 1.84
N TRP A 136 -1.60 1.49 1.19
CA TRP A 136 -2.19 1.70 -0.12
C TRP A 136 -3.61 2.29 0.00
N PRO A 137 -4.10 3.07 -0.98
CA PRO A 137 -5.48 3.55 -0.98
C PRO A 137 -6.47 2.40 -0.80
N LYS A 138 -7.62 2.66 -0.16
CA LYS A 138 -8.70 1.67 -0.16
C LYS A 138 -9.18 1.56 -1.60
N GLU A 139 -9.14 0.37 -2.18
CA GLU A 139 -9.87 0.09 -3.40
C GLU A 139 -11.36 0.20 -3.05
N TYR A 140 -11.91 1.41 -3.13
CA TYR A 140 -13.34 1.59 -3.24
C TYR A 140 -13.70 0.97 -4.59
N GLY A 141 -14.27 -0.24 -4.54
CA GLY A 141 -14.64 -1.00 -5.73
C GLY A 141 -15.18 -0.07 -6.81
N SER A 142 -14.53 -0.12 -7.96
CA SER A 142 -14.85 0.62 -9.18
C SER A 142 -16.32 0.43 -9.56
N SER A 143 -17.19 1.26 -9.00
CA SER A 143 -18.62 1.31 -9.35
C SER A 143 -19.25 2.69 -9.13
N LEU A 144 -18.43 3.75 -9.04
CA LEU A 144 -18.90 5.11 -9.24
C LEU A 144 -17.91 5.83 -10.16
N THR A 145 -17.77 5.36 -11.41
CA THR A 145 -17.48 6.33 -12.47
C THR A 145 -18.75 7.17 -12.58
N PRO A 146 -18.75 8.47 -12.21
CA PRO A 146 -19.86 9.33 -12.58
C PRO A 146 -19.86 9.38 -14.10
N ARG A 147 -20.78 8.65 -14.73
CA ARG A 147 -20.97 8.68 -16.18
C ARG A 147 -21.61 10.03 -16.50
N PHE A 148 -20.78 11.04 -16.73
CA PHE A 148 -21.24 12.28 -17.33
C PHE A 148 -21.49 12.03 -18.81
N ASN A 149 -22.75 11.79 -19.16
CA ASN A 149 -23.18 11.72 -20.55
C ASN A 149 -23.52 13.15 -21.01
N PHE A 150 -22.62 13.80 -21.74
CA PHE A 150 -22.92 15.03 -22.46
C PHE A 150 -23.46 14.67 -23.84
N GLY A 151 -24.78 14.67 -23.99
CA GLY A 151 -25.45 14.51 -25.27
C GLY A 151 -25.63 15.87 -25.94
N PHE A 152 -24.96 16.12 -27.06
CA PHE A 152 -25.30 17.21 -27.98
C PHE A 152 -26.15 16.63 -29.12
N GLY A 153 -27.46 16.80 -29.04
CA GLY A 153 -28.39 16.45 -30.10
C GLY A 153 -28.62 17.62 -31.05
N PHE A 154 -28.12 17.56 -32.28
CA PHE A 154 -28.52 18.46 -33.36
C PHE A 154 -29.58 17.76 -34.20
N GLY A 155 -30.84 18.01 -33.88
CA GLY A 155 -31.99 17.60 -34.70
C GLY A 155 -32.59 18.80 -35.39
N SER A 156 -32.38 18.92 -36.71
CA SER A 156 -33.17 19.81 -37.59
C SER A 156 -33.97 18.96 -38.56
N GLY A 157 -35.09 18.43 -38.05
CA GLY A 157 -36.11 17.75 -38.82
C GLY A 157 -37.48 17.99 -38.20
N GLY A 158 -38.11 19.10 -38.57
CA GLY A 158 -39.57 19.28 -38.65
C GLY A 158 -40.43 19.07 -37.39
N SER A 159 -40.88 20.20 -36.84
CA SER A 159 -42.23 20.41 -36.29
C SER A 159 -42.70 19.64 -35.03
N ARG A 160 -42.96 20.47 -34.01
CA ARG A 160 -43.89 20.32 -32.86
C ARG A 160 -43.33 19.62 -31.62
N SER A 161 -43.18 20.46 -30.59
CA SER A 161 -43.08 20.14 -29.15
C SER A 161 -41.71 19.64 -28.68
N GLY A 162 -40.89 20.55 -28.16
CA GLY A 162 -39.68 20.22 -27.39
C GLY A 162 -39.66 21.05 -26.12
N GLY A 163 -40.07 20.45 -25.00
CA GLY A 163 -39.96 21.05 -23.67
C GLY A 163 -38.53 20.97 -23.14
N VAL A 164 -38.13 21.98 -22.35
CA VAL A 164 -36.84 22.03 -21.64
C VAL A 164 -37.07 21.51 -20.22
N GLY A 165 -36.40 20.42 -19.85
CA GLY A 165 -36.41 19.91 -18.48
C GLY A 165 -35.06 20.18 -17.81
N VAL A 166 -35.07 20.88 -16.68
CA VAL A 166 -33.92 21.04 -15.78
C VAL A 166 -34.29 20.37 -14.46
N GLY A 167 -33.53 19.35 -14.07
CA GLY A 167 -33.67 18.69 -12.78
C GLY A 167 -32.42 18.91 -11.94
N ILE A 168 -32.59 19.36 -10.71
CA ILE A 168 -31.53 19.42 -9.69
C ILE A 168 -31.93 18.42 -8.60
N GLY A 169 -31.09 17.41 -8.36
CA GLY A 169 -31.27 16.44 -7.29
C GLY A 169 -30.10 16.53 -6.32
N PHE A 170 -30.43 16.59 -5.03
CA PHE A 170 -29.52 16.67 -3.88
C PHE A 170 -28.83 15.33 -3.58
#